data_AF-A0A920IRJ0-F1
#
_entry.id   AF-A0A920IRJ0-F1
#
_cell.length_a   1.000
_cell.length_b   1.000
_cell.length_c   1.000
_cell.angle_alpha   90.00
_cell.angle_beta   90.00
_cell.angle_gamma   90.00
#
_symmetry.space_group_name_H-M   'P 1'
#
loop_
_entity.id
_entity.type
_entity.pdbx_description
1 polymer ?
#
loop_
_entity_poly.entity_id
_entity_poly.type
_entity_poly.pdbx_seq_one_letter_code
_entity_poly.pdbx_strand_id
1 'polypeptide(L)'
;MSSEDLNVIRKMLAHDLMQVYVRLFLLLTVAWFSVEVFAPFLALALWSLILAVSLYPLNHWLAVRLHLSEGKAAVIFICIAFLVIGIPAGLLGASLAEHVGEWVMALSEQGFTVPEADPAVAEWPVIGAPLYELWHRAHEDLVSAAQMIQPQLIAGGRFLLAAAGNTLLALVLLFVALLIAGFMMANATPGGQQMRRLLMTFSDPARGEEIHELVVATIRSVSNGVVGVAVLQALALGVGFLVLDVPAAGVLALLVLFWASFSCRRRW
;
A
#
# COMPACT_ATOMS: atom_id res chain seq x y z
N MET A 1 -34.68 48.92 -37.69
CA MET A 1 -33.46 48.76 -36.86
C MET A 1 -32.35 49.49 -37.56
N SER A 2 -31.81 50.54 -36.94
CA SER A 2 -30.73 51.33 -37.50
C SER A 2 -29.41 50.54 -37.46
N SER A 3 -28.45 50.88 -38.31
CA SER A 3 -27.09 50.31 -38.26
C SER A 3 -26.40 50.59 -36.91
N GLU A 4 -26.83 51.65 -36.22
CA GLU A 4 -26.36 52.04 -34.89
C GLU A 4 -26.81 51.04 -33.82
N ASP A 5 -28.08 50.61 -33.84
CA ASP A 5 -28.64 49.61 -32.93
C ASP A 5 -27.92 48.25 -33.04
N LEU A 6 -27.60 47.85 -34.28
CA LEU A 6 -26.90 46.59 -34.54
C LEU A 6 -25.46 46.59 -33.98
N ASN A 7 -24.79 47.74 -34.02
CA ASN A 7 -23.44 47.90 -33.48
C ASN A 7 -23.43 47.90 -31.95
N VAL A 8 -24.45 48.50 -31.31
CA VAL A 8 -24.61 48.47 -29.84
C VAL A 8 -24.85 47.04 -29.34
N ILE A 9 -25.76 46.29 -29.98
CA ILE A 9 -26.03 44.88 -29.62
C ILE A 9 -24.78 44.01 -29.79
N ARG A 10 -24.03 44.17 -30.90
CA ARG A 10 -22.78 43.43 -31.13
C ARG A 10 -21.73 43.70 -30.04
N LYS A 11 -21.61 44.96 -29.60
CA LYS A 11 -20.64 45.37 -28.57
C LYS A 11 -21.01 44.83 -27.19
N MET A 12 -22.30 44.83 -26.84
CA MET A 12 -22.81 44.21 -25.62
C MET A 12 -22.60 42.70 -25.62
N LEU A 13 -22.97 42.01 -26.71
CA LEU A 13 -22.79 40.56 -26.84
C LEU A 13 -21.30 40.17 -26.76
N ALA A 14 -20.41 40.92 -27.41
CA ALA A 14 -18.97 40.68 -27.33
C ALA A 14 -18.41 40.88 -25.92
N HIS A 15 -18.91 41.88 -25.18
CA HIS A 15 -18.50 42.11 -23.79
C HIS A 15 -18.96 40.98 -22.86
N ASP A 16 -20.22 40.57 -22.96
CA ASP A 16 -20.79 39.48 -22.15
C ASP A 16 -20.12 38.14 -22.47
N LEU A 17 -19.88 37.84 -23.75
CA LEU A 17 -19.14 36.66 -24.17
C LEU A 17 -17.72 36.68 -23.63
N MET A 18 -17.00 37.81 -23.74
CA MET A 18 -15.66 37.95 -23.17
C MET A 18 -15.66 37.75 -21.65
N GLN A 19 -16.64 38.28 -20.92
CA GLN A 19 -16.76 38.04 -19.48
C GLN A 19 -17.02 36.56 -19.15
N VAL A 20 -17.87 35.88 -19.92
CA VAL A 20 -18.14 34.44 -19.75
C VAL A 20 -16.87 33.63 -20.03
N TYR A 21 -16.14 33.92 -21.12
CA TYR A 21 -14.88 33.23 -21.43
C TYR A 21 -13.82 33.47 -20.36
N VAL A 22 -13.66 34.71 -19.88
CA VAL A 22 -12.70 35.02 -18.82
C VAL A 22 -13.08 34.33 -17.51
N ARG A 23 -14.36 34.35 -17.12
CA ARG A 23 -14.83 33.67 -15.90
C ARG A 23 -14.70 32.16 -16.02
N LEU A 24 -15.02 31.58 -17.17
CA LEU A 24 -14.86 30.15 -17.43
C LEU A 24 -13.38 29.75 -17.38
N PHE A 25 -12.50 30.52 -18.03
CA PHE A 25 -11.06 30.30 -17.98
C PHE A 25 -10.53 30.38 -16.54
N LEU A 26 -10.96 31.39 -15.77
CA LEU A 26 -10.59 31.54 -14.37
C LEU A 26 -11.07 30.36 -13.53
N LEU A 27 -12.33 29.93 -13.70
CA LEU A 27 -12.89 28.76 -13.00
C LEU A 27 -12.15 27.48 -13.34
N LEU A 28 -11.86 27.23 -14.61
CA LEU A 28 -11.10 26.06 -15.06
C LEU A 28 -9.67 26.08 -14.52
N THR A 29 -9.02 27.24 -14.50
CA THR A 29 -7.67 27.41 -13.94
C THR A 29 -7.66 27.13 -12.45
N VAL A 30 -8.62 27.69 -11.70
CA VAL A 30 -8.77 27.43 -10.26
C VAL A 30 -9.07 25.95 -9.99
N ALA A 31 -9.94 25.33 -10.79
CA ALA A 31 -10.24 23.91 -10.67
C ALA A 31 -9.00 23.04 -10.96
N TRP A 32 -8.23 23.38 -12.00
CA TRP A 32 -6.99 22.69 -12.36
C TRP A 32 -5.96 22.77 -11.22
N PHE A 33 -5.67 23.98 -10.73
CA PHE A 33 -4.76 24.17 -9.59
C PHE A 33 -5.25 23.43 -8.34
N SER A 34 -6.56 23.44 -8.08
CA SER A 34 -7.13 22.72 -6.95
C SER A 34 -6.89 21.21 -7.07
N VAL A 35 -7.05 20.63 -8.26
CA VAL A 35 -6.81 19.20 -8.50
C VAL A 35 -5.32 18.88 -8.35
N GLU A 36 -4.43 19.71 -8.89
CA GLU A 36 -2.98 19.47 -8.83
C GLU A 36 -2.42 19.56 -7.40
N VAL A 37 -2.95 20.49 -6.59
CA VAL A 37 -2.62 20.58 -5.17
C VAL A 37 -3.18 19.39 -4.36
N PHE A 38 -4.36 18.88 -4.72
CA PHE A 38 -4.96 17.71 -4.05
C PHE A 38 -4.46 16.36 -4.55
N ALA A 39 -3.90 16.29 -5.77
CA ALA A 39 -3.45 15.07 -6.43
C ALA A 39 -2.58 14.14 -5.56
N PRO A 40 -1.56 14.63 -4.82
CA PRO A 40 -0.74 13.74 -3.98
C PRO A 40 -1.53 13.09 -2.83
N PHE A 41 -2.63 13.69 -2.38
CA PHE A 41 -3.48 13.16 -1.32
C PHE A 41 -4.60 12.27 -1.84
N LEU A 42 -4.87 12.29 -3.14
CA LEU A 42 -6.02 11.60 -3.73
C LEU A 42 -5.89 10.09 -3.59
N ALA A 43 -4.69 9.54 -3.77
CA ALA A 43 -4.42 8.13 -3.53
C ALA A 43 -4.72 7.74 -2.07
N LEU A 44 -4.22 8.51 -1.10
CA LEU A 44 -4.44 8.26 0.32
C LEU A 44 -5.93 8.39 0.70
N ALA A 45 -6.62 9.41 0.18
CA ALA A 45 -8.04 9.64 0.41
C ALA A 45 -8.90 8.51 -0.18
N LEU A 46 -8.58 8.03 -1.39
CA LEU A 46 -9.26 6.89 -2.01
C LEU A 46 -9.05 5.61 -1.20
N TRP A 47 -7.83 5.31 -0.78
CA TRP A 47 -7.56 4.17 0.10
C TRP A 47 -8.35 4.27 1.41
N SER A 48 -8.38 5.45 2.02
CA SER A 48 -9.15 5.72 3.23
C SER A 48 -10.66 5.52 3.02
N LEU A 49 -11.19 5.97 1.88
CA LEU A 49 -12.60 5.80 1.51
C LEU A 49 -12.94 4.33 1.28
N ILE A 50 -12.11 3.59 0.54
CA ILE A 50 -12.29 2.15 0.31
C ILE A 50 -12.30 1.40 1.64
N LEU A 51 -11.33 1.68 2.51
CA LEU A 51 -11.27 1.09 3.85
C LEU A 51 -12.50 1.47 4.67
N ALA A 52 -12.92 2.74 4.68
CA ALA A 52 -14.11 3.18 5.41
C ALA A 52 -15.37 2.44 4.96
N VAL A 53 -15.60 2.33 3.65
CA VAL A 53 -16.78 1.67 3.08
C VAL A 53 -16.78 0.16 3.33
N SER A 54 -15.60 -0.47 3.26
CA SER A 54 -15.41 -1.90 3.47
C SER A 54 -15.51 -2.30 4.95
N LEU A 55 -14.94 -1.48 5.84
CA LEU A 55 -14.91 -1.75 7.29
C LEU A 55 -16.14 -1.21 8.03
N TYR A 56 -16.95 -0.34 7.41
CA TYR A 56 -18.19 0.16 8.00
C TYR A 56 -19.12 -0.92 8.58
N PRO A 57 -19.46 -2.04 7.90
CA PRO A 57 -20.30 -3.08 8.49
C PRO A 57 -19.71 -3.68 9.77
N LEU A 58 -18.38 -3.82 9.84
CA LEU A 58 -17.69 -4.31 11.01
C LEU A 58 -17.71 -3.29 12.16
N ASN A 59 -17.51 -2.00 11.85
CA ASN A 59 -17.62 -0.92 12.82
C ASN A 59 -19.06 -0.79 13.36
N HIS A 60 -20.06 -0.89 12.48
CA HIS A 60 -21.47 -0.82 12.87
C HIS A 60 -21.86 -2.03 13.74
N TRP A 61 -21.40 -3.24 13.38
CA TRP A 61 -21.59 -4.43 14.22
C TRP A 61 -20.98 -4.24 15.61
N LEU A 62 -19.77 -3.67 15.69
CA LEU A 62 -19.10 -3.36 16.96
C LEU A 62 -19.87 -2.30 17.77
N ALA A 63 -20.37 -1.25 17.12
CA ALA A 63 -21.17 -0.19 17.73
C ALA A 63 -22.45 -0.73 18.36
N VAL A 64 -23.20 -1.57 17.62
CA VAL A 64 -24.43 -2.21 18.10
C VAL A 64 -24.13 -3.17 19.24
N ARG A 65 -23.06 -3.97 19.14
CA ARG A 65 -22.73 -4.99 20.15
C ARG A 65 -22.26 -4.37 21.47
N LEU A 66 -21.58 -3.23 21.42
CA LEU A 66 -21.08 -2.52 22.59
C LEU A 66 -22.02 -1.39 23.06
N HIS A 67 -23.17 -1.18 22.40
CA HIS A 67 -24.08 -0.07 22.65
C HIS A 67 -23.38 1.31 22.65
N LEU A 68 -22.41 1.48 21.75
CA LEU A 68 -21.62 2.70 21.59
C LEU A 68 -22.06 3.50 20.37
N SER A 69 -21.76 4.80 20.35
CA SER A 69 -21.92 5.60 19.13
C SER A 69 -20.92 5.16 18.05
N GLU A 70 -21.28 5.33 16.78
CA GLU A 70 -20.45 4.92 15.63
C GLU A 70 -19.02 5.48 15.69
N GLY A 71 -18.85 6.71 16.21
CA GLY A 71 -17.55 7.33 16.40
C GLY A 71 -16.69 6.71 17.51
N LYS A 72 -17.30 6.28 18.63
CA LYS A 72 -16.56 5.59 19.70
C LYS A 72 -16.14 4.19 19.26
N ALA A 73 -17.03 3.49 18.53
CA ALA A 73 -16.69 2.20 17.93
C ALA A 73 -15.53 2.32 16.95
N ALA A 74 -15.48 3.39 16.14
CA ALA A 74 -14.40 3.62 15.18
C ALA A 74 -13.04 3.82 15.86
N VAL A 75 -13.00 4.52 17.01
CA VAL A 75 -11.77 4.67 17.80
C VAL A 75 -11.29 3.33 18.34
N ILE A 76 -12.18 2.52 18.91
CA ILE A 76 -11.85 1.17 19.39
C ILE A 76 -11.31 0.32 18.25
N PHE A 77 -11.96 0.37 17.09
CA PHE A 77 -11.55 -0.36 15.91
C PHE A 77 -10.14 0.05 15.45
N ILE A 78 -9.84 1.34 15.36
CA ILE A 78 -8.50 1.83 15.04
C ILE A 78 -7.48 1.33 16.06
N CYS A 79 -7.77 1.42 17.36
CA CYS A 79 -6.87 0.94 18.42
C CYS A 79 -6.57 -0.56 18.26
N ILE A 80 -7.60 -1.38 18.00
CA ILE A 80 -7.44 -2.82 17.76
C ILE A 80 -6.57 -3.06 16.53
N ALA A 81 -6.85 -2.38 15.43
CA ALA A 81 -6.09 -2.53 14.20
C ALA A 81 -4.63 -2.08 14.37
N PHE A 82 -4.37 -1.02 15.14
CA PHE A 82 -3.02 -0.59 15.49
C PHE A 82 -2.29 -1.63 16.34
N LEU A 83 -3.00 -2.27 17.28
CA LEU A 83 -2.43 -3.33 18.11
C LEU A 83 -2.09 -4.57 17.26
N VAL A 84 -3.04 -5.03 16.44
CA VAL A 84 -2.93 -6.25 15.63
C VAL A 84 -1.89 -6.12 14.53
N ILE A 85 -1.76 -4.95 13.89
CA ILE A 85 -0.84 -4.73 12.77
C ILE A 85 0.48 -4.12 13.26
N GLY A 86 0.41 -3.15 14.18
CA GLY A 86 1.56 -2.39 14.65
C GLY A 86 2.52 -3.20 15.50
N ILE A 87 2.02 -4.08 16.38
CA ILE A 87 2.90 -4.92 17.21
C ILE A 87 3.75 -5.87 16.35
N PRO A 88 3.16 -6.74 15.49
CA PRO A 88 3.97 -7.64 14.68
C PRO A 88 4.93 -6.88 13.75
N ALA A 89 4.50 -5.75 13.17
CA ALA A 89 5.36 -4.95 12.32
C ALA A 89 6.55 -4.34 13.10
N GLY A 90 6.30 -3.86 14.31
CA GLY A 90 7.36 -3.35 15.20
C GLY A 90 8.35 -4.45 15.61
N LEU A 91 7.85 -5.63 15.94
CA LEU A 91 8.68 -6.80 16.27
C LEU A 91 9.53 -7.24 15.08
N LEU A 92 8.94 -7.31 13.88
CA LEU A 92 9.67 -7.63 12.65
C LEU A 92 10.73 -6.58 12.34
N GLY A 93 10.42 -5.29 12.53
CA GLY A 93 11.38 -4.20 12.36
C GLY A 93 12.55 -4.28 13.34
N ALA A 94 12.28 -4.55 14.61
CA ALA A 94 13.30 -4.73 15.64
C ALA A 94 14.18 -5.95 15.33
N SER A 95 13.57 -7.08 15.00
CA SER A 95 14.30 -8.30 14.62
C SER A 95 15.20 -8.07 13.42
N LEU A 96 14.71 -7.38 12.37
CA LEU A 96 15.53 -7.06 11.22
C LEU A 96 16.70 -6.14 11.58
N ALA A 97 16.49 -5.15 12.45
CA ALA A 97 17.54 -4.24 12.89
C ALA A 97 18.62 -4.97 13.71
N GLU A 98 18.23 -5.89 14.58
CA GLU A 98 19.14 -6.76 15.34
C GLU A 98 19.98 -7.65 14.41
N HIS A 99 19.35 -8.34 13.46
CA HIS A 99 20.07 -9.17 12.49
C HIS A 99 21.05 -8.32 11.66
N VAL A 100 20.65 -7.14 11.17
CA VAL A 100 21.59 -6.27 10.45
C VAL A 100 22.75 -5.83 11.34
N GLY A 101 22.48 -5.50 12.61
CA GLY A 101 23.50 -5.13 13.59
C GLY A 101 24.51 -6.26 13.85
N GLU A 102 24.04 -7.49 14.08
CA GLU A 102 24.88 -8.67 14.28
C GLU A 102 25.76 -8.97 13.07
N TRP A 103 25.22 -8.86 11.85
CA TRP A 103 25.99 -9.08 10.62
C TRP A 103 27.08 -8.02 10.42
N VAL A 104 26.78 -6.76 10.74
CA VAL A 104 27.77 -5.67 10.68
C VAL A 104 28.86 -5.85 11.73
N MET A 105 28.49 -6.25 12.94
CA MET A 105 29.46 -6.56 14.00
C MET A 105 30.34 -7.77 13.65
N ALA A 106 29.74 -8.84 13.15
CA ALA A 106 30.44 -10.06 12.73
C ALA A 106 31.40 -9.83 11.54
N LEU A 107 31.12 -8.85 10.66
CA LEU A 107 32.06 -8.41 9.63
C LEU A 107 33.16 -7.49 10.17
N SER A 108 32.89 -6.74 11.25
CA SER A 108 33.82 -5.77 11.82
C SER A 108 34.87 -6.41 12.75
N GLU A 109 34.52 -7.50 13.42
CA GLU A 109 35.50 -8.33 14.13
C GLU A 109 36.28 -9.14 13.09
N GLN A 110 37.59 -8.93 13.02
CA GLN A 110 38.53 -9.48 12.04
C GLN A 110 38.75 -11.02 12.16
N GLY A 111 37.70 -11.80 12.42
CA GLY A 111 37.78 -13.20 12.83
C GLY A 111 36.70 -14.11 12.24
N PHE A 112 36.05 -13.75 11.13
CA PHE A 112 35.08 -14.64 10.49
C PHE A 112 35.81 -15.79 9.78
N THR A 113 36.20 -16.84 10.50
CA THR A 113 36.65 -18.10 9.90
C THR A 113 35.44 -18.77 9.25
N VAL A 114 35.33 -18.66 7.93
CA VAL A 114 34.35 -19.42 7.15
C VAL A 114 34.61 -20.91 7.43
N PRO A 115 33.64 -21.68 7.97
CA PRO A 115 33.84 -23.11 8.19
C PRO A 115 34.11 -23.81 6.85
N GLU A 116 34.98 -24.83 6.86
CA GLU A 116 35.37 -25.58 5.67
C GLU A 116 34.12 -26.15 4.98
N ALA A 117 34.02 -25.96 3.65
CA ALA A 117 32.84 -26.33 2.89
C ALA A 117 32.64 -27.85 2.94
N ASP A 118 31.49 -28.32 3.43
CA ASP A 118 31.12 -29.73 3.39
C ASP A 118 31.03 -30.19 1.92
N PRO A 119 31.72 -31.27 1.51
CA PRO A 119 31.67 -31.79 0.13
C PRO A 119 30.25 -32.13 -0.34
N ALA A 120 29.28 -32.35 0.57
CA ALA A 120 27.88 -32.54 0.23
C ALA A 120 27.24 -31.34 -0.51
N VAL A 121 27.80 -30.13 -0.37
CA VAL A 121 27.32 -28.92 -1.07
C VAL A 121 27.63 -28.98 -2.57
N ALA A 122 28.71 -29.66 -2.98
CA ALA A 122 29.08 -29.80 -4.39
C ALA A 122 28.10 -30.70 -5.18
N GLU A 123 27.40 -31.61 -4.49
CA GLU A 123 26.44 -32.54 -5.09
C GLU A 123 25.08 -31.89 -5.41
N TRP A 124 24.87 -30.62 -5.05
CA TRP A 124 23.61 -29.94 -5.33
C TRP A 124 23.41 -29.66 -6.82
N PRO A 125 22.33 -30.16 -7.45
CA PRO A 125 22.20 -30.28 -8.91
C PRO A 125 22.07 -28.96 -9.68
N VAL A 126 21.92 -27.82 -9.00
CA VAL A 126 21.68 -26.52 -9.65
C VAL A 126 22.71 -25.44 -9.27
N ILE A 127 23.30 -25.52 -8.08
CA ILE A 127 24.17 -24.45 -7.53
C ILE A 127 25.44 -25.01 -6.88
N GLY A 128 25.60 -26.34 -6.77
CA GLY A 128 26.62 -26.95 -5.91
C GLY A 128 28.05 -26.65 -6.30
N ALA A 129 28.42 -26.89 -7.57
CA ALA A 129 29.77 -26.66 -8.07
C ALA A 129 30.25 -25.18 -7.96
N PRO A 130 29.48 -24.16 -8.40
CA PRO A 130 29.91 -22.76 -8.27
C PRO A 130 29.87 -22.26 -6.82
N LEU A 131 28.96 -22.79 -5.98
CA LEU A 131 28.86 -22.41 -4.56
C LEU A 131 30.01 -23.01 -3.74
N TYR A 132 30.39 -24.26 -4.00
CA TYR A 132 31.51 -24.93 -3.33
C TYR A 132 32.86 -24.25 -3.67
N GLU A 133 33.10 -23.91 -4.95
CA GLU A 133 34.31 -23.15 -5.32
C GLU A 133 34.37 -21.78 -4.66
N LEU A 134 33.22 -21.08 -4.55
CA LEU A 134 33.14 -19.77 -3.92
C LEU A 134 33.37 -19.86 -2.41
N TRP A 135 32.84 -20.90 -1.76
CA TRP A 135 32.98 -21.17 -0.33
C TRP A 135 34.42 -21.58 0.01
N HIS A 136 35.03 -22.44 -0.82
CA HIS A 136 36.42 -22.85 -0.64
C HIS A 136 37.40 -21.68 -0.85
N ARG A 137 37.19 -20.84 -1.88
CA ARG A 137 37.98 -19.61 -2.06
C ARG A 137 37.75 -18.59 -0.95
N ALA A 138 36.53 -18.50 -0.41
CA ALA A 138 36.27 -17.67 0.76
C ALA A 138 36.97 -18.22 2.03
N HIS A 139 37.23 -19.52 2.13
CA HIS A 139 38.01 -20.09 3.22
C HIS A 139 39.51 -19.76 3.10
N GLU A 140 40.07 -19.75 1.89
CA GLU A 140 41.49 -19.42 1.65
C GLU A 140 41.78 -17.91 1.67
N ASP A 141 40.90 -17.08 1.09
CA ASP A 141 41.09 -15.64 0.99
C ASP A 141 39.73 -14.89 0.95
N LEU A 142 39.19 -14.64 2.14
CA LEU A 142 37.96 -13.88 2.37
C LEU A 142 37.88 -12.56 1.61
N VAL A 143 39.01 -11.86 1.44
CA VAL A 143 39.04 -10.52 0.86
C VAL A 143 38.84 -10.57 -0.66
N SER A 144 39.46 -11.52 -1.36
CA SER A 144 39.31 -11.66 -2.81
C SER A 144 37.95 -12.25 -3.20
N ALA A 145 37.43 -13.21 -2.43
CA ALA A 145 36.07 -13.73 -2.60
C ALA A 145 35.02 -12.65 -2.31
N ALA A 146 35.20 -11.86 -1.24
CA ALA A 146 34.29 -10.76 -0.92
C ALA A 146 34.26 -9.72 -2.04
N GLN A 147 35.39 -9.33 -2.64
CA GLN A 147 35.44 -8.36 -3.75
C GLN A 147 34.69 -8.81 -5.00
N MET A 148 34.68 -10.12 -5.30
CA MET A 148 34.01 -10.68 -6.47
C MET A 148 32.47 -10.68 -6.33
N ILE A 149 31.97 -10.85 -5.10
CA ILE A 149 30.53 -10.87 -4.78
C ILE A 149 30.05 -9.49 -4.26
N GLN A 150 30.97 -8.61 -3.83
CA GLN A 150 30.71 -7.27 -3.31
C GLN A 150 29.69 -6.48 -4.15
N PRO A 151 29.82 -6.37 -5.48
CA PRO A 151 28.84 -5.63 -6.27
C PRO A 151 27.43 -6.26 -6.23
N GLN A 152 27.33 -7.59 -6.17
CA GLN A 152 26.05 -8.30 -6.09
C GLN A 152 25.43 -8.22 -4.69
N LEU A 153 26.25 -8.30 -3.63
CA LEU A 153 25.81 -8.12 -2.25
C LEU A 153 25.34 -6.69 -1.99
N ILE A 154 26.06 -5.68 -2.51
CA ILE A 154 25.63 -4.28 -2.41
C ILE A 154 24.35 -4.04 -3.21
N ALA A 155 24.24 -4.58 -4.43
CA ALA A 155 23.03 -4.45 -5.23
C ALA A 155 21.82 -5.13 -4.57
N GLY A 156 21.98 -6.36 -4.07
CA GLY A 156 20.96 -7.10 -3.34
C GLY A 156 20.58 -6.44 -2.02
N GLY A 157 21.57 -6.00 -1.23
CA GLY A 157 21.37 -5.28 0.02
C GLY A 157 20.64 -3.95 -0.18
N ARG A 158 20.98 -3.18 -1.22
CA ARG A 158 20.25 -1.95 -1.59
C ARG A 158 18.81 -2.25 -2.01
N PHE A 159 18.59 -3.31 -2.78
CA PHE A 159 17.23 -3.71 -3.16
C PHE A 159 16.41 -4.11 -1.93
N LEU A 160 16.96 -4.92 -1.02
CA LEU A 160 16.29 -5.34 0.20
C LEU A 160 16.02 -4.17 1.14
N LEU A 161 16.97 -3.25 1.32
CA LEU A 161 16.78 -2.01 2.08
C LEU A 161 15.72 -1.12 1.45
N ALA A 162 15.71 -0.98 0.11
CA ALA A 162 14.68 -0.22 -0.59
C ALA A 162 13.30 -0.88 -0.47
N ALA A 163 13.22 -2.21 -0.58
CA ALA A 163 12.00 -2.96 -0.40
C ALA A 163 11.46 -2.86 1.04
N ALA A 164 12.34 -2.98 2.04
CA ALA A 164 12.01 -2.81 3.45
C ALA A 164 11.55 -1.38 3.74
N GLY A 165 12.27 -0.37 3.23
CA GLY A 165 11.89 1.04 3.35
C GLY A 165 10.54 1.34 2.70
N ASN A 166 10.28 0.81 1.50
CA ASN A 166 8.99 0.96 0.82
C ASN A 166 7.86 0.25 1.59
N THR A 167 8.13 -0.91 2.18
CA THR A 167 7.15 -1.64 3.01
C THR A 167 6.83 -0.86 4.29
N LEU A 168 7.84 -0.30 4.96
CA LEU A 168 7.64 0.54 6.13
C LEU A 168 6.86 1.81 5.80
N LEU A 169 7.18 2.45 4.67
CA LEU A 169 6.43 3.61 4.17
C LEU A 169 4.97 3.24 3.89
N ALA A 170 4.73 2.11 3.20
CA ALA A 170 3.39 1.61 2.93
C ALA A 170 2.61 1.32 4.22
N LEU A 171 3.27 0.79 5.25
CA LEU A 171 2.68 0.54 6.55
C LEU A 171 2.29 1.85 7.26
N VAL A 172 3.15 2.88 7.23
CA VAL A 172 2.83 4.20 7.77
C VAL A 172 1.63 4.80 7.03
N LEU A 173 1.65 4.76 5.70
CA LEU A 173 0.53 5.25 4.87
C LEU A 173 -0.76 4.47 5.16
N LEU A 174 -0.69 3.17 5.41
CA LEU A 174 -1.83 2.35 5.83
C LEU A 174 -2.40 2.83 7.16
N PHE A 175 -1.56 3.14 8.16
CA PHE A 175 -2.04 3.68 9.43
C PHE A 175 -2.69 5.06 9.28
N VAL A 176 -2.10 5.95 8.47
CA VAL A 176 -2.71 7.26 8.18
C VAL A 176 -4.05 7.07 7.47
N ALA A 177 -4.12 6.18 6.46
CA ALA A 177 -5.37 5.87 5.76
C ALA A 177 -6.42 5.29 6.70
N LEU A 178 -6.02 4.43 7.65
CA LEU A 178 -6.90 3.84 8.65
C LEU A 178 -7.45 4.89 9.63
N LEU A 179 -6.64 5.86 10.04
CA LEU A 179 -7.07 6.98 10.87
C LEU A 179 -8.13 7.82 10.16
N ILE A 180 -7.86 8.19 8.91
CA ILE A 180 -8.82 8.94 8.08
C ILE A 180 -10.09 8.11 7.86
N ALA A 181 -9.95 6.81 7.57
CA ALA A 181 -11.08 5.90 7.41
C ALA A 181 -11.93 5.83 8.68
N GLY A 182 -11.33 5.75 9.86
CA GLY A 182 -12.06 5.78 11.13
C GLY A 182 -12.82 7.08 11.37
N PHE A 183 -12.22 8.23 11.01
CA PHE A 183 -12.91 9.51 11.04
C PHE A 183 -14.10 9.56 10.06
N MET A 184 -13.93 9.02 8.86
CA MET A 184 -15.00 8.91 7.87
C MET A 184 -16.12 7.96 8.35
N MET A 185 -15.77 6.84 8.99
CA MET A 185 -16.75 5.90 9.56
C MET A 185 -17.54 6.52 10.71
N ALA A 186 -16.91 7.35 11.55
CA ALA A 186 -17.58 8.08 12.61
C ALA A 186 -18.66 9.05 12.07
N ASN A 187 -18.48 9.53 10.84
CA ASN A 187 -19.38 10.44 10.14
C ASN A 187 -20.07 9.78 8.92
N ALA A 188 -20.16 8.44 8.88
CA ALA A 188 -20.65 7.71 7.71
C ALA A 188 -22.12 8.02 7.41
N THR A 189 -22.96 8.14 8.44
CA THR A 189 -24.39 8.46 8.30
C THR A 189 -24.61 9.84 7.64
N PRO A 190 -24.09 10.97 8.19
CA PRO A 190 -24.24 12.28 7.54
C PRO A 190 -23.53 12.36 6.18
N GLY A 191 -22.36 11.73 6.03
CA GLY A 191 -21.61 11.71 4.78
C GLY A 191 -22.33 10.97 3.65
N GLY A 192 -22.94 9.82 3.95
CA GLY A 192 -23.76 9.07 3.00
C GLY A 192 -24.99 9.85 2.54
N GLN A 193 -25.67 10.53 3.46
CA GLN A 193 -26.82 11.39 3.12
C GLN A 193 -26.43 12.58 2.23
N GLN A 194 -25.28 13.21 2.49
CA GLN A 194 -24.76 14.30 1.66
C GLN A 194 -24.43 13.82 0.25
N MET A 195 -23.75 12.67 0.13
CA MET A 195 -23.44 12.06 -1.17
C MET A 195 -24.71 11.73 -1.96
N ARG A 196 -25.73 11.16 -1.29
CA ARG A 196 -27.04 10.90 -1.90
C ARG A 196 -27.69 12.18 -2.42
N ARG A 197 -27.70 13.26 -1.62
CA ARG A 197 -28.25 14.57 -2.04
C ARG A 197 -27.54 15.16 -3.25
N LEU A 198 -26.21 15.05 -3.31
CA LEU A 198 -25.43 15.49 -4.46
C LEU A 198 -25.80 14.68 -5.72
N LEU A 199 -25.85 13.34 -5.60
CA LEU A 199 -26.26 12.47 -6.70
C LEU A 199 -27.68 12.76 -7.20
N MET A 200 -28.62 13.02 -6.28
CA MET A 200 -30.00 13.44 -6.60
C MET A 200 -30.11 14.85 -7.21
N THR A 201 -29.07 15.67 -7.08
CA THR A 201 -29.03 17.01 -7.72
C THR A 201 -28.60 16.91 -9.18
N PHE A 202 -27.66 16.00 -9.48
CA PHE A 202 -27.15 15.77 -10.83
C PHE A 202 -27.95 14.74 -11.62
N SER A 203 -28.64 13.82 -10.93
CA SER A 203 -29.46 12.75 -11.51
C SER A 203 -30.88 12.79 -10.93
N ASP A 204 -31.83 12.17 -11.62
CA ASP A 204 -33.21 11.99 -11.14
C ASP A 204 -33.23 11.37 -9.72
N PRO A 205 -34.07 11.82 -8.76
CA PRO A 205 -33.97 11.40 -7.35
C PRO A 205 -34.01 9.89 -7.13
N ALA A 206 -34.78 9.15 -7.96
CA ALA A 206 -34.85 7.70 -7.89
C ALA A 206 -33.55 7.01 -8.36
N ARG A 207 -32.86 7.57 -9.37
CA ARG A 207 -31.59 7.05 -9.88
C ARG A 207 -30.41 7.39 -8.99
N GLY A 208 -30.45 8.54 -8.30
CA GLY A 208 -29.37 8.96 -7.41
C GLY A 208 -29.11 8.00 -6.25
N GLU A 209 -30.17 7.42 -5.67
CA GLU A 209 -30.06 6.43 -4.61
C GLU A 209 -29.53 5.09 -5.13
N GLU A 210 -30.06 4.60 -6.26
CA GLU A 210 -29.59 3.35 -6.91
C GLU A 210 -28.10 3.42 -7.28
N ILE A 211 -27.64 4.55 -7.84
CA ILE A 211 -26.22 4.76 -8.16
C ILE A 211 -25.35 4.70 -6.90
N HIS A 212 -25.78 5.34 -5.82
CA HIS A 212 -25.04 5.34 -4.56
C HIS A 212 -24.89 3.91 -4.00
N GLU A 213 -25.99 3.16 -3.98
CA GLU A 213 -25.99 1.77 -3.51
C GLU A 213 -25.11 0.88 -4.38
N LEU A 214 -25.18 1.04 -5.71
CA LEU A 214 -24.35 0.29 -6.65
C LEU A 214 -22.85 0.56 -6.45
N VAL A 215 -22.46 1.83 -6.25
CA VAL A 215 -21.07 2.20 -5.99
C VAL A 215 -20.57 1.58 -4.67
N VAL A 216 -21.36 1.69 -3.60
CA VAL A 216 -21.02 1.09 -2.30
C VAL A 216 -20.89 -0.43 -2.41
N ALA A 217 -21.82 -1.09 -3.09
CA ALA A 217 -21.79 -2.54 -3.31
C ALA A 217 -20.56 -2.95 -4.13
N THR A 218 -20.19 -2.18 -5.15
CA THR A 218 -19.02 -2.45 -6.00
C THR A 218 -17.72 -2.36 -5.19
N ILE A 219 -17.55 -1.30 -4.40
CA ILE A 219 -16.37 -1.12 -3.54
C ILE A 219 -16.24 -2.30 -2.55
N ARG A 220 -17.35 -2.68 -1.91
CA ARG A 220 -17.37 -3.80 -0.97
C ARG A 220 -17.07 -5.14 -1.66
N SER A 221 -17.65 -5.38 -2.83
CA SER A 221 -17.43 -6.62 -3.58
C SER A 221 -15.95 -6.79 -3.96
N VAL A 222 -15.31 -5.73 -4.47
CA VAL A 222 -13.88 -5.78 -4.83
C VAL A 222 -13.01 -5.93 -3.60
N SER A 223 -13.28 -5.16 -2.53
CA SER A 223 -12.51 -5.23 -1.29
C SER A 223 -12.61 -6.61 -0.64
N ASN A 224 -13.81 -7.19 -0.54
CA ASN A 224 -14.02 -8.52 0.00
C ASN A 224 -13.32 -9.59 -0.85
N GLY A 225 -13.26 -9.42 -2.17
CA GLY A 225 -12.49 -10.29 -3.06
C GLY A 225 -11.00 -10.29 -2.74
N VAL A 226 -10.39 -9.10 -2.61
CA VAL A 226 -8.96 -8.96 -2.27
C VAL A 226 -8.65 -9.53 -0.89
N VAL A 227 -9.48 -9.24 0.11
CA VAL A 227 -9.32 -9.78 1.47
C VAL A 227 -9.45 -11.30 1.48
N GLY A 228 -10.41 -11.85 0.72
CA GLY A 228 -10.60 -13.29 0.60
C GLY A 228 -9.38 -14.00 0.02
N VAL A 229 -8.79 -13.44 -1.04
CA VAL A 229 -7.54 -13.97 -1.63
C VAL A 229 -6.39 -13.88 -0.63
N ALA A 230 -6.26 -12.76 0.10
CA ALA A 230 -5.21 -12.58 1.09
C ALA A 230 -5.30 -13.62 2.23
N VAL A 231 -6.50 -13.92 2.71
CA VAL A 231 -6.72 -14.95 3.75
C VAL A 231 -6.33 -16.34 3.24
N LEU A 232 -6.75 -16.70 2.03
CA LEU A 232 -6.37 -17.98 1.42
C LEU A 232 -4.85 -18.10 1.24
N GLN A 233 -4.19 -17.03 0.81
CA GLN A 233 -2.73 -17.00 0.69
C GLN A 233 -2.03 -17.12 2.05
N ALA A 234 -2.50 -16.40 3.07
CA ALA A 234 -1.95 -16.48 4.42
C ALA A 234 -2.08 -17.88 5.01
N LEU A 235 -3.23 -18.55 4.81
CA LEU A 235 -3.45 -19.93 5.24
C LEU A 235 -2.54 -20.91 4.48
N ALA A 236 -2.46 -20.79 3.16
CA ALA A 236 -1.60 -21.65 2.34
C ALA A 236 -0.12 -21.52 2.72
N LEU A 237 0.36 -20.29 2.93
CA LEU A 237 1.72 -20.03 3.39
C LEU A 237 1.94 -20.54 4.82
N GLY A 238 0.99 -20.31 5.73
CA GLY A 238 1.07 -20.77 7.11
C GLY A 238 1.16 -22.30 7.21
N VAL A 239 0.34 -23.02 6.45
CA VAL A 239 0.41 -24.49 6.36
C VAL A 239 1.73 -24.93 5.72
N GLY A 240 2.20 -24.23 4.68
CA GLY A 240 3.50 -24.50 4.07
C GLY A 240 4.66 -24.40 5.07
N PHE A 241 4.65 -23.37 5.93
CA PHE A 241 5.68 -23.21 6.96
C PHE A 241 5.59 -24.25 8.08
N LEU A 242 4.38 -24.65 8.50
CA LEU A 242 4.20 -25.70 9.51
C LEU A 242 4.64 -27.08 9.02
N VAL A 243 4.45 -27.41 7.74
CA VAL A 243 4.83 -28.72 7.18
C VAL A 243 6.34 -28.84 6.99
N LEU A 244 7.05 -27.73 6.75
CA LEU A 244 8.47 -27.75 6.40
C LEU A 244 9.41 -27.60 7.61
N ASP A 245 8.92 -27.25 8.81
CA ASP A 245 9.69 -27.13 10.07
C ASP A 245 11.04 -26.40 9.91
N VAL A 246 11.09 -25.37 9.03
CA VAL A 246 12.36 -24.82 8.52
C VAL A 246 12.94 -23.77 9.47
N PRO A 247 14.17 -23.96 9.95
CA PRO A 247 14.93 -22.94 10.67
C PRO A 247 15.54 -21.93 9.68
N ALA A 248 14.71 -21.12 9.01
CA ALA A 248 15.10 -19.94 8.21
C ALA A 248 13.88 -19.30 7.50
N ALA A 249 12.74 -19.14 8.19
CA ALA A 249 11.49 -18.64 7.60
C ALA A 249 11.66 -17.27 6.89
N GLY A 250 12.55 -16.40 7.36
CA GLY A 250 12.86 -15.12 6.72
C GLY A 250 13.54 -15.25 5.36
N VAL A 251 14.42 -16.23 5.17
CA VAL A 251 15.13 -16.47 3.89
C VAL A 251 14.18 -17.09 2.86
N LEU A 252 13.30 -17.99 3.29
CA LEU A 252 12.23 -18.53 2.46
C LEU A 252 11.21 -17.44 2.09
N ALA A 253 10.87 -16.53 3.01
CA ALA A 253 10.00 -15.38 2.71
C ALA A 253 10.61 -14.45 1.65
N LEU A 254 11.93 -14.21 1.70
CA LEU A 254 12.65 -13.45 0.67
C LEU A 254 12.69 -14.17 -0.69
N LEU A 255 12.87 -15.49 -0.70
CA LEU A 255 12.79 -16.29 -1.93
C LEU A 255 11.38 -16.30 -2.52
N VAL A 256 10.35 -16.40 -1.68
CA VAL A 256 8.94 -16.30 -2.11
C VAL A 256 8.64 -14.89 -2.62
N LEU A 257 9.15 -13.84 -1.98
CA LEU A 257 9.03 -12.46 -2.45
C LEU A 257 9.71 -12.26 -3.82
N PHE A 258 10.90 -12.86 -4.01
CA PHE A 258 11.62 -12.86 -5.29
C PHE A 258 10.83 -13.59 -6.39
N TRP A 259 10.24 -14.74 -6.09
CA TRP A 259 9.44 -15.49 -7.04
C TRP A 259 8.10 -14.81 -7.35
N ALA A 260 7.44 -14.24 -6.34
CA ALA A 260 6.18 -13.52 -6.47
C ALA A 260 6.34 -12.24 -7.31
N SER A 261 7.44 -11.50 -7.14
CA SER A 261 7.74 -10.30 -7.94
C SER A 261 8.02 -10.62 -9.41
N PHE A 262 8.62 -11.78 -9.73
CA PHE A 262 8.75 -12.26 -11.10
C PHE A 262 7.42 -12.73 -11.71
N SER A 263 6.53 -13.34 -10.92
CA SER A 263 5.21 -13.78 -11.37
C SER A 263 4.27 -12.61 -11.66
N CYS A 264 4.32 -11.56 -10.84
CA CYS A 264 3.45 -10.38 -10.97
C CYS A 264 3.80 -9.54 -12.23
N ARG A 265 5.08 -9.51 -12.63
CA ARG A 265 5.51 -8.81 -13.86
C ARG A 265 5.08 -9.50 -15.16
N ARG A 266 4.66 -10.77 -15.11
CA ARG A 266 4.25 -11.54 -16.31
C ARG A 266 2.74 -11.52 -16.58
N ARG A 267 1.94 -10.89 -15.73
CA ARG A 267 0.47 -10.92 -15.78
C ARG A 267 -0.22 -9.56 -15.89
N TRP A 268 0.54 -8.48 -16.03
CA TRP A 268 0.05 -7.15 -16.40
C TRP A 268 0.79 -6.65 -17.63
#